data_AF-A0A3M6R7C3-F1
#
_entry.id   AF-A0A3M6R7C3-F1
#
_cell.length_a   1.000
_cell.length_b   1.000
_cell.length_c   1.000
_cell.angle_alpha   90.00
_cell.angle_beta   90.00
_cell.angle_gamma   90.00
#
_symmetry.space_group_name_H-M   'P 1'
#
loop_
_entity.id
_entity.type
_entity.pdbx_description
1 polymer ?
#
loop_
_entity_poly.entity_id
_entity_poly.type
_entity_poly.pdbx_seq_one_letter_code
_entity_poly.pdbx_strand_id
1 'polypeptide(L)'
;MPSSASPAWPALARRTWLRAAWATGLAWGLTGCSTMSTTTASSPSLELAGLRLHPAALPHSGWLDWRDPRSGRVWRIWLQMPESTPEQAPVESGYPALLVLDANAIFPLAAQWARLQQTRPVYVRGDPCIIIGIGHASEALFNPEQRKRDYTPGAPGAQPAEGGAEVLLDFLEHTLLADWGPRLRLNPQRLGLFGHSLSGLLALHALFTRPHLFNDYYAASPSIWWNDAYLLQEQAAFVQARAADYRAGGPLHARVHLSAGSLEEPTGQARPSSAPPTGQRHTVRLQITRAREMAQQLAALQWPQLQAQFALWPDLTHGDTMMPALMQAVANTARPKAWKDADYGLRETHSPAARGGVQRGG
;
A
#
# COMPACT_ATOMS: atom_id res chain seq x y z
N MET A 1 -2.85 11.68 58.44
CA MET A 1 -1.98 11.80 59.63
C MET A 1 -2.68 11.14 60.81
N PRO A 2 -1.98 10.50 61.75
CA PRO A 2 -0.57 10.05 61.76
C PRO A 2 -0.45 8.52 62.06
N SER A 3 0.51 7.79 61.46
CA SER A 3 1.92 7.55 61.92
C SER A 3 2.00 6.41 62.94
N SER A 4 2.96 5.49 63.00
CA SER A 4 4.14 5.09 62.20
C SER A 4 4.80 3.93 62.95
N ALA A 5 5.62 3.12 62.26
CA ALA A 5 6.96 2.64 62.69
C ALA A 5 7.25 1.17 62.30
N SER A 6 8.17 1.01 61.34
CA SER A 6 9.20 -0.05 61.28
C SER A 6 10.50 0.55 61.87
N PRO A 7 11.65 -0.15 62.14
CA PRO A 7 12.33 -1.08 61.22
C PRO A 7 13.31 -2.14 61.84
N ALA A 8 14.03 -2.82 60.94
CA ALA A 8 15.45 -3.27 61.01
C ALA A 8 15.75 -4.78 61.13
N TRP A 9 16.61 -5.26 60.23
CA TRP A 9 17.38 -6.51 60.29
C TRP A 9 18.87 -6.19 60.05
N PRO A 10 19.83 -6.88 60.72
CA PRO A 10 21.23 -6.45 60.75
C PRO A 10 22.12 -7.16 59.73
N ALA A 11 23.22 -6.47 59.39
CA ALA A 11 24.42 -6.98 58.73
C ALA A 11 25.49 -7.39 59.76
N LEU A 12 26.38 -8.32 59.39
CA LEU A 12 27.75 -8.57 59.90
C LEU A 12 28.22 -9.94 59.34
N ALA A 13 29.47 -10.33 59.24
CA ALA A 13 30.72 -9.76 58.72
C ALA A 13 31.75 -10.90 58.73
N ARG A 14 32.69 -10.82 57.79
CA ARG A 14 33.98 -11.52 57.59
C ARG A 14 34.63 -12.23 58.79
N ARG A 15 35.28 -13.37 58.50
CA ARG A 15 36.58 -13.80 59.08
C ARG A 15 37.33 -14.76 58.15
N THR A 16 38.62 -14.87 58.36
CA THR A 16 39.69 -15.00 57.36
C THR A 16 40.79 -16.01 57.77
N TRP A 17 41.37 -16.69 56.76
CA TRP A 17 42.70 -17.36 56.64
C TRP A 17 43.06 -18.51 57.62
N LEU A 18 43.71 -19.64 57.26
CA LEU A 18 44.91 -19.87 56.44
C LEU A 18 45.04 -21.32 55.88
N ARG A 19 45.56 -21.41 54.63
CA ARG A 19 46.59 -22.30 54.03
C ARG A 19 46.51 -23.84 54.07
N ALA A 20 46.50 -24.44 52.87
CA ALA A 20 47.60 -25.30 52.39
C ALA A 20 47.54 -25.41 50.85
N ALA A 21 48.71 -25.35 50.20
CA ALA A 21 48.91 -25.36 48.76
C ALA A 21 49.33 -26.75 48.28
N TRP A 22 48.88 -27.19 47.10
CA TRP A 22 49.66 -28.01 46.16
C TRP A 22 49.20 -27.69 44.73
N ALA A 23 50.18 -27.41 43.87
CA ALA A 23 50.04 -27.01 42.49
C ALA A 23 50.05 -28.23 41.57
N THR A 24 49.21 -28.21 40.53
CA THR A 24 49.53 -28.74 39.18
C THR A 24 48.50 -28.18 38.19
N GLY A 25 49.00 -27.67 37.06
CA GLY A 25 48.29 -26.74 36.19
C GLY A 25 47.12 -27.30 35.38
N LEU A 26 46.24 -26.39 34.99
CA LEU A 26 45.39 -26.53 33.82
C LEU A 26 45.31 -25.18 33.10
N ALA A 27 45.56 -25.24 31.79
CA ALA A 27 45.56 -24.12 30.87
C ALA A 27 44.19 -23.41 30.83
N TRP A 28 44.22 -22.09 30.69
CA TRP A 28 43.06 -21.26 30.45
C TRP A 28 42.52 -21.53 29.04
N GLY A 29 41.33 -22.15 28.97
CA GLY A 29 40.48 -22.16 27.78
C GLY A 29 39.33 -21.17 27.96
N LEU A 30 39.55 -19.89 27.64
CA LEU A 30 38.49 -18.92 27.39
C LEU A 30 38.30 -18.79 25.88
N THR A 31 37.59 -19.74 25.29
CA THR A 31 36.88 -19.60 24.00
C THR A 31 35.48 -19.11 24.33
N GLY A 32 34.91 -18.04 23.82
CA GLY A 32 35.28 -17.07 22.79
C GLY A 32 33.97 -16.34 22.52
N CYS A 33 33.86 -15.06 22.90
CA CYS A 33 32.74 -14.23 22.45
C CYS A 33 32.95 -14.01 20.95
N SER A 34 32.28 -14.81 20.13
CA SER A 34 32.20 -14.57 18.69
C SER A 34 31.42 -13.28 18.47
N THR A 35 32.13 -12.17 18.38
CA THR A 35 31.62 -10.97 17.71
C THR A 35 31.29 -11.40 16.29
N MET A 36 30.01 -11.58 15.97
CA MET A 36 29.59 -11.71 14.58
C MET A 36 29.93 -10.38 13.91
N SER A 37 31.09 -10.31 13.27
CA SER A 37 31.37 -9.32 12.25
C SER A 37 30.32 -9.53 11.17
N THR A 38 29.26 -8.73 11.17
CA THR A 38 28.44 -8.53 9.98
C THR A 38 29.36 -7.98 8.92
N THR A 39 29.86 -8.86 8.06
CA THR A 39 30.50 -8.48 6.81
C THR A 39 29.44 -7.72 6.03
N THR A 40 29.47 -6.39 6.08
CA THR A 40 28.78 -5.56 5.11
C THR A 40 29.38 -5.93 3.76
N ALA A 41 28.69 -6.79 3.01
CA ALA A 41 29.06 -7.09 1.65
C ALA A 41 29.07 -5.74 0.91
N SER A 42 30.27 -5.24 0.62
CA SER A 42 30.43 -4.03 -0.19
C SER A 42 29.85 -4.35 -1.56
N SER A 43 28.74 -3.70 -1.93
CA SER A 43 28.18 -3.82 -3.26
C SER A 43 29.29 -3.59 -4.30
N PRO A 44 29.40 -4.43 -5.34
CA PRO A 44 30.45 -4.27 -6.34
C PRO A 44 30.35 -2.87 -6.96
N SER A 45 31.47 -2.15 -7.02
CA SER A 45 31.53 -0.87 -7.72
C SER A 45 31.31 -1.10 -9.21
N LEU A 46 30.27 -0.50 -9.78
CA LEU A 46 30.09 -0.49 -11.22
C LEU A 46 31.17 0.40 -11.83
N GLU A 47 31.85 -0.06 -12.87
CA GLU A 47 32.78 0.76 -13.65
C GLU A 47 32.25 0.94 -15.07
N LEU A 48 32.31 2.17 -15.58
CA LEU A 48 31.95 2.51 -16.96
C LEU A 48 33.11 3.25 -17.59
N ALA A 49 33.74 2.64 -18.59
CA ALA A 49 34.90 3.21 -19.29
C ALA A 49 36.04 3.67 -18.35
N GLY A 50 36.32 2.91 -17.29
CA GLY A 50 37.34 3.25 -16.29
C GLY A 50 36.90 4.34 -15.28
N LEU A 51 35.66 4.84 -15.36
CA LEU A 51 35.07 5.72 -14.37
C LEU A 51 34.32 4.88 -13.32
N ARG A 52 34.62 5.13 -12.05
CA ARG A 52 33.88 4.54 -10.94
C ARG A 52 32.49 5.16 -10.85
N LEU A 53 31.45 4.35 -10.95
CA LEU A 53 30.09 4.77 -10.69
C LEU A 53 29.75 4.53 -9.22
N HIS A 54 29.26 5.57 -8.57
CA HIS A 54 28.67 5.45 -7.25
C HIS A 54 27.24 4.93 -7.40
N PRO A 55 26.81 3.94 -6.60
CA PRO A 55 25.42 3.50 -6.61
C PRO A 55 24.48 4.67 -6.37
N ALA A 56 23.40 4.76 -7.16
CA ALA A 56 22.34 5.71 -6.88
C ALA A 56 21.63 5.29 -5.59
N ALA A 57 21.64 6.17 -4.59
CA ALA A 57 20.91 5.97 -3.35
C ALA A 57 19.57 6.70 -3.41
N LEU A 58 18.55 6.13 -2.78
CA LEU A 58 17.27 6.79 -2.55
C LEU A 58 17.23 7.29 -1.09
N PRO A 59 17.35 8.61 -0.85
CA PRO A 59 17.41 9.15 0.50
C PRO A 59 16.20 8.76 1.36
N HIS A 60 16.44 8.59 2.66
CA HIS A 60 15.42 8.23 3.66
C HIS A 60 14.62 6.98 3.32
N SER A 61 15.20 6.09 2.52
CA SER A 61 14.55 4.88 2.05
C SER A 61 15.40 3.65 2.33
N GLY A 62 14.73 2.52 2.57
CA GLY A 62 15.38 1.24 2.81
C GLY A 62 14.42 0.09 2.49
N TRP A 63 14.92 -1.13 2.62
CA TRP A 63 14.10 -2.33 2.48
C TRP A 63 14.61 -3.45 3.38
N LEU A 64 13.73 -4.40 3.68
CA LEU A 64 14.05 -5.64 4.37
C LEU A 64 13.14 -6.77 3.89
N ASP A 65 13.65 -7.99 3.89
CA ASP A 65 12.83 -9.18 3.64
C ASP A 65 12.23 -9.64 4.98
N TRP A 66 10.91 -9.64 5.08
CA TRP A 66 10.18 -10.01 6.29
C TRP A 66 9.55 -11.39 6.11
N ARG A 67 9.91 -12.34 6.99
CA ARG A 67 9.23 -13.62 7.11
C ARG A 67 8.08 -13.48 8.10
N ASP A 68 6.85 -13.55 7.61
CA ASP A 68 5.67 -13.56 8.49
C ASP A 68 5.60 -14.87 9.28
N PRO A 69 5.63 -14.83 10.62
CA PRO A 69 5.58 -16.04 11.43
C PRO A 69 4.24 -16.78 11.35
N ARG A 70 3.15 -16.12 10.93
CA ARG A 70 1.82 -16.73 10.85
C ARG A 70 1.66 -17.62 9.62
N SER A 71 2.08 -17.12 8.47
CA SER A 71 1.95 -17.81 7.18
C SER A 71 3.24 -18.49 6.70
N GLY A 72 4.38 -18.14 7.28
CA GLY A 72 5.70 -18.53 6.80
C GLY A 72 6.12 -17.85 5.48
N ARG A 73 5.28 -17.01 4.89
CA ARG A 73 5.57 -16.27 3.66
C ARG A 73 6.65 -15.21 3.90
N VAL A 74 7.39 -14.89 2.85
CA VAL A 74 8.41 -13.84 2.87
C VAL A 74 8.02 -12.76 1.87
N TRP A 75 7.91 -11.54 2.35
CA TRP A 75 7.68 -10.35 1.52
C TRP A 75 8.84 -9.38 1.66
N ARG A 76 9.20 -8.72 0.57
CA ARG A 76 10.13 -7.59 0.62
C ARG A 76 9.35 -6.34 0.99
N ILE A 77 9.70 -5.72 2.11
CA ILE A 77 9.10 -4.48 2.56
C ILE A 77 10.05 -3.34 2.28
N TRP A 78 9.61 -2.39 1.47
CA TRP A 78 10.30 -1.16 1.17
C TRP A 78 9.69 -0.04 2.01
N LEU A 79 10.51 0.86 2.54
CA LEU A 79 10.05 1.96 3.37
C LEU A 79 10.74 3.24 2.93
N GLN A 80 9.97 4.30 2.69
CA GLN A 80 10.46 5.66 2.59
C GLN A 80 9.85 6.51 3.70
N MET A 81 10.72 7.12 4.50
CA MET A 81 10.34 8.05 5.57
C MET A 81 10.46 9.50 5.08
N PRO A 82 9.56 10.40 5.50
CA PRO A 82 9.72 11.83 5.28
C PRO A 82 11.04 12.38 5.80
N GLU A 83 11.47 13.52 5.25
CA GLU A 83 12.67 14.23 5.73
C GLU A 83 12.44 14.91 7.09
N SER A 84 11.19 15.18 7.46
CA SER A 84 10.85 15.66 8.80
C SER A 84 11.07 14.55 9.83
N THR A 85 11.67 14.89 10.97
CA THR A 85 11.85 13.90 12.05
C THR A 85 10.49 13.48 12.61
N PRO A 86 10.34 12.30 13.23
CA PRO A 86 9.10 11.90 13.88
C PRO A 86 8.56 12.97 14.84
N GLU A 87 9.42 13.68 15.57
CA GLU A 87 9.06 14.80 16.46
C GLU A 87 8.44 15.99 15.70
N GLN A 88 8.73 16.11 14.40
CA GLN A 88 8.17 17.07 13.45
C GLN A 88 7.03 16.49 12.60
N ALA A 89 6.54 15.28 12.91
CA ALA A 89 5.35 14.73 12.27
C ALA A 89 4.17 15.71 12.43
N PRO A 90 3.29 15.86 11.42
CA PRO A 90 2.12 16.73 11.50
C PRO A 90 1.39 16.52 12.83
N VAL A 91 1.40 17.60 13.62
CA VAL A 91 1.13 17.60 15.05
C VAL A 91 -0.28 17.03 15.28
N GLU A 92 -0.36 16.00 16.14
CA GLU A 92 -1.56 15.35 16.69
C GLU A 92 -2.13 14.07 16.06
N SER A 93 -1.79 13.63 14.84
CA SER A 93 -2.46 12.44 14.24
C SER A 93 -1.59 11.39 13.54
N GLY A 94 -0.28 11.62 13.40
CA GLY A 94 0.64 10.70 12.69
C GLY A 94 0.75 10.98 11.19
N TYR A 95 1.65 10.26 10.51
CA TYR A 95 1.88 10.40 9.07
C TYR A 95 0.78 9.72 8.26
N PRO A 96 0.22 10.38 7.23
CA PRO A 96 -0.48 9.65 6.17
C PRO A 96 0.47 8.67 5.49
N ALA A 97 -0.04 7.54 5.02
CA ALA A 97 0.78 6.54 4.35
C ALA A 97 0.08 5.92 3.15
N LEU A 98 0.88 5.60 2.12
CA LEU A 98 0.46 4.86 0.96
C LEU A 98 1.18 3.51 0.94
N LEU A 99 0.41 2.43 1.06
CA LEU A 99 0.88 1.09 0.79
C LEU A 99 0.88 0.87 -0.72
N VAL A 100 2.02 0.49 -1.27
CA VAL A 100 2.24 0.29 -2.70
C VAL A 100 2.54 -1.17 -2.94
N LEU A 101 1.59 -1.91 -3.50
CA LEU A 101 1.82 -3.28 -3.94
C LEU A 101 2.74 -3.29 -5.17
N ASP A 102 3.31 -4.45 -5.50
CA ASP A 102 4.23 -4.57 -6.63
C ASP A 102 5.50 -3.72 -6.51
N ALA A 103 5.92 -3.44 -5.28
CA ALA A 103 6.91 -2.44 -4.93
C ALA A 103 8.28 -2.62 -5.58
N ASN A 104 8.72 -3.86 -5.89
CA ASN A 104 9.98 -4.08 -6.62
C ASN A 104 10.01 -3.28 -7.95
N ALA A 105 8.86 -3.07 -8.59
CA ALA A 105 8.76 -2.35 -9.85
C ALA A 105 8.67 -0.83 -9.69
N ILE A 106 8.03 -0.34 -8.61
CA ILE A 106 7.54 1.04 -8.56
C ILE A 106 7.85 1.82 -7.28
N PHE A 107 8.41 1.18 -6.25
CA PHE A 107 8.74 1.87 -5.00
C PHE A 107 9.67 3.07 -5.21
N PRO A 108 10.78 3.00 -5.98
CA PRO A 108 11.67 4.15 -6.15
C PRO A 108 10.95 5.38 -6.73
N LEU A 109 10.00 5.15 -7.64
CA LEU A 109 9.19 6.20 -8.26
C LEU A 109 8.23 6.84 -7.25
N ALA A 110 7.53 6.01 -6.47
CA ALA A 110 6.61 6.46 -5.43
C ALA A 110 7.32 7.29 -4.37
N ALA A 111 8.44 6.76 -3.85
CA ALA A 111 9.26 7.39 -2.82
C ALA A 111 9.89 8.71 -3.30
N GLN A 112 10.45 8.75 -4.52
CA GLN A 112 10.99 9.98 -5.07
C GLN A 112 9.89 11.03 -5.33
N TRP A 113 8.72 10.60 -5.81
CA TRP A 113 7.60 11.50 -6.02
C TRP A 113 7.03 12.07 -4.71
N ALA A 114 6.97 11.27 -3.64
CA ALA A 114 6.57 11.72 -2.31
C ALA A 114 7.52 12.82 -1.78
N ARG A 115 8.82 12.66 -1.98
CA ARG A 115 9.83 13.69 -1.65
C ARG A 115 9.66 14.96 -2.49
N LEU A 116 9.41 14.81 -3.80
CA LEU A 116 9.15 15.96 -4.68
C LEU A 116 7.89 16.75 -4.28
N GLN A 117 6.87 16.12 -3.68
CA GLN A 117 5.72 16.86 -3.14
C GLN A 117 6.14 17.86 -2.04
N GLN A 118 7.19 17.55 -1.29
CA GLN A 118 7.67 18.38 -0.17
C GLN A 118 8.52 19.58 -0.60
N THR A 119 8.91 19.68 -1.88
CA THR A 119 9.65 20.86 -2.38
C THR A 119 8.73 21.98 -2.86
N ARG A 120 7.42 21.74 -2.89
CA ARG A 120 6.42 22.70 -3.39
C ARG A 120 6.27 23.93 -2.48
N PRO A 121 5.78 25.07 -2.99
CA PRO A 121 5.43 26.23 -2.17
C PRO A 121 4.43 25.85 -1.06
N VAL A 122 4.55 26.46 0.13
CA VAL A 122 3.80 26.08 1.35
C VAL A 122 2.28 26.01 1.12
N TYR A 123 1.72 26.90 0.31
CA TYR A 123 0.27 26.97 0.03
C TYR A 123 -0.25 25.87 -0.92
N VAL A 124 0.64 25.09 -1.57
CA VAL A 124 0.31 23.92 -2.41
C VAL A 124 1.12 22.67 -2.03
N ARG A 125 1.89 22.74 -0.93
CA ARG A 125 2.63 21.63 -0.35
C ARG A 125 1.70 20.72 0.43
N GLY A 126 1.71 19.44 0.09
CA GLY A 126 1.02 18.42 0.88
C GLY A 126 1.77 18.07 2.16
N ASP A 127 1.08 17.42 3.08
CA ASP A 127 1.69 16.81 4.27
C ASP A 127 2.76 15.80 3.87
N PRO A 128 3.85 15.68 4.64
CA PRO A 128 4.79 14.58 4.48
C PRO A 128 4.07 13.24 4.68
N CYS A 129 4.28 12.29 3.77
CA CYS A 129 3.69 10.95 3.83
C CYS A 129 4.75 9.86 3.78
N ILE A 130 4.43 8.70 4.37
CA ILE A 130 5.28 7.50 4.32
C ILE A 130 4.84 6.65 3.12
N ILE A 131 5.80 6.14 2.35
CA ILE A 131 5.55 5.12 1.33
C ILE A 131 6.01 3.76 1.87
N ILE A 132 5.08 2.80 1.91
CA ILE A 132 5.35 1.42 2.34
C ILE A 132 5.15 0.52 1.13
N GLY A 133 6.24 0.06 0.54
CA GLY A 133 6.20 -0.85 -0.60
C GLY A 133 6.12 -2.31 -0.16
N ILE A 134 5.18 -3.07 -0.74
CA ILE A 134 5.06 -4.52 -0.56
C ILE A 134 5.46 -5.22 -1.85
N GLY A 135 6.47 -6.08 -1.76
CA GLY A 135 7.01 -6.80 -2.90
C GLY A 135 7.41 -8.23 -2.54
N HIS A 136 8.15 -8.86 -3.43
CA HIS A 136 8.65 -10.22 -3.29
C HIS A 136 10.16 -10.20 -3.10
N ALA A 137 10.69 -11.12 -2.29
CA ALA A 137 12.11 -11.24 -1.98
C ALA A 137 12.92 -11.74 -3.21
N SER A 138 13.10 -10.85 -4.19
CA SER A 138 13.81 -11.09 -5.45
C SER A 138 14.20 -9.76 -6.10
N GLU A 139 15.24 -9.78 -6.94
CA GLU A 139 15.65 -8.61 -7.73
C GLU A 139 14.76 -8.35 -8.97
N ALA A 140 13.89 -9.29 -9.33
CA ALA A 140 12.96 -9.11 -10.44
C ALA A 140 11.91 -8.03 -10.13
N LEU A 141 11.57 -7.22 -11.15
CA LEU A 141 10.49 -6.22 -11.04
C LEU A 141 9.14 -6.89 -10.70
N PHE A 142 8.91 -8.09 -11.24
CA PHE A 142 7.71 -8.90 -11.01
C PHE A 142 8.08 -10.36 -10.72
N ASN A 143 7.40 -10.97 -9.74
CA ASN A 143 7.45 -12.41 -9.50
C ASN A 143 6.08 -13.01 -9.87
N PRO A 144 5.89 -13.55 -11.08
CA PRO A 144 4.57 -13.93 -11.59
C PRO A 144 3.84 -14.94 -10.69
N GLU A 145 4.54 -15.96 -10.19
CA GLU A 145 3.96 -16.99 -9.34
C GLU A 145 3.48 -16.42 -8.00
N GLN A 146 4.35 -15.66 -7.31
CA GLN A 146 3.98 -15.10 -6.01
C GLN A 146 2.93 -13.99 -6.14
N ARG A 147 2.93 -13.21 -7.23
CA ARG A 147 1.91 -12.19 -7.50
C ARG A 147 0.55 -12.81 -7.80
N LYS A 148 0.53 -13.85 -8.64
CA LYS A 148 -0.69 -14.60 -8.92
C LYS A 148 -1.27 -15.19 -7.64
N ARG A 149 -0.43 -15.75 -6.77
CA ARG A 149 -0.86 -16.25 -5.45
C ARG A 149 -1.35 -15.13 -4.54
N ASP A 150 -0.53 -14.13 -4.28
CA ASP A 150 -0.76 -13.17 -3.19
C ASP A 150 -1.85 -12.14 -3.51
N TYR A 151 -2.19 -11.90 -4.77
CA TYR A 151 -3.16 -10.86 -5.14
C TYR A 151 -4.48 -11.37 -5.69
N THR A 152 -4.68 -12.68 -5.77
CA THR A 152 -5.96 -13.26 -6.20
C THR A 152 -6.76 -13.77 -4.99
N PRO A 153 -8.06 -13.43 -4.91
CA PRO A 153 -8.97 -13.95 -3.90
C PRO A 153 -9.06 -15.48 -3.91
N GLY A 154 -9.34 -16.09 -2.77
CA GLY A 154 -9.78 -17.48 -2.73
C GLY A 154 -11.16 -17.56 -3.36
N ALA A 155 -11.28 -18.20 -4.53
CA ALA A 155 -12.52 -18.25 -5.29
C ALA A 155 -12.80 -19.68 -5.82
N PRO A 156 -14.08 -20.03 -6.06
CA PRO A 156 -14.42 -21.29 -6.71
C PRO A 156 -13.67 -21.45 -8.04
N GLY A 157 -13.04 -22.60 -8.25
CA GLY A 157 -12.27 -22.89 -9.47
C GLY A 157 -10.92 -22.18 -9.60
N ALA A 158 -10.49 -21.42 -8.57
CA ALA A 158 -9.17 -20.80 -8.56
C ALA A 158 -8.06 -21.85 -8.76
N GLN A 159 -7.03 -21.47 -9.51
CA GLN A 159 -5.91 -22.35 -9.81
C GLN A 159 -5.09 -22.64 -8.54
N PRO A 160 -4.34 -23.76 -8.46
CA PRO A 160 -3.53 -24.07 -7.28
C PRO A 160 -2.50 -22.99 -6.89
N ALA A 161 -2.09 -22.14 -7.84
CA ALA A 161 -1.18 -21.02 -7.62
C ALA A 161 -1.89 -19.69 -7.27
N GLU A 162 -3.20 -19.69 -7.04
CA GLU A 162 -4.05 -18.53 -6.72
C GLU A 162 -4.63 -18.64 -5.29
N GLY A 163 -5.37 -17.62 -4.86
CA GLY A 163 -6.17 -17.68 -3.63
C GLY A 163 -5.45 -17.26 -2.35
N GLY A 164 -4.30 -16.60 -2.47
CA GLY A 164 -3.48 -16.17 -1.35
C GLY A 164 -3.74 -14.76 -0.84
N ALA A 165 -4.76 -14.05 -1.36
CA ALA A 165 -5.09 -12.67 -0.98
C ALA A 165 -5.29 -12.48 0.53
N GLU A 166 -6.12 -13.33 1.16
CA GLU A 166 -6.43 -13.22 2.59
C GLU A 166 -5.18 -13.34 3.48
N VAL A 167 -4.21 -14.17 3.08
CA VAL A 167 -2.95 -14.32 3.80
C VAL A 167 -2.09 -13.06 3.71
N LEU A 168 -2.09 -12.39 2.56
CA LEU A 168 -1.41 -11.10 2.45
C LEU A 168 -2.16 -10.02 3.25
N LEU A 169 -3.49 -9.97 3.18
CA LEU A 169 -4.29 -9.02 3.97
C LEU A 169 -4.13 -9.21 5.48
N ASP A 170 -4.02 -10.45 5.96
CA ASP A 170 -3.69 -10.76 7.36
C ASP A 170 -2.34 -10.19 7.77
N PHE A 171 -1.34 -10.30 6.89
CA PHE A 171 -0.03 -9.69 7.14
C PHE A 171 -0.11 -8.16 7.16
N LEU A 172 -0.81 -7.55 6.21
CA LEU A 172 -1.00 -6.09 6.18
C LEU A 172 -1.68 -5.63 7.47
N GLU A 173 -2.78 -6.26 7.87
CA GLU A 173 -3.57 -5.88 9.03
C GLU A 173 -2.80 -6.10 10.34
N HIS A 174 -2.34 -7.32 10.59
CA HIS A 174 -1.87 -7.71 11.91
C HIS A 174 -0.40 -7.45 12.16
N THR A 175 0.41 -7.36 11.10
CA THR A 175 1.85 -7.10 11.24
C THR A 175 2.18 -5.67 10.87
N LEU A 176 1.86 -5.24 9.64
CA LEU A 176 2.25 -3.91 9.19
C LEU A 176 1.45 -2.81 9.89
N LEU A 177 0.12 -2.88 9.86
CA LEU A 177 -0.72 -1.82 10.39
C LEU A 177 -0.80 -1.87 11.93
N ALA A 178 -1.04 -3.06 12.52
CA ALA A 178 -1.19 -3.17 13.96
C ALA A 178 0.13 -3.09 14.76
N ASP A 179 1.21 -3.74 14.31
CA ASP A 179 2.49 -3.75 15.05
C ASP A 179 3.44 -2.62 14.60
N TRP A 180 3.65 -2.44 13.29
CA TRP A 180 4.58 -1.41 12.82
C TRP A 180 3.94 -0.03 12.77
N GLY A 181 2.62 0.05 12.58
CA GLY A 181 1.88 1.30 12.47
C GLY A 181 2.18 2.30 13.59
N PRO A 182 2.09 1.92 14.87
CA PRO A 182 2.47 2.79 16.00
C PRO A 182 3.94 3.23 15.96
N ARG A 183 4.86 2.34 15.57
CA ARG A 183 6.31 2.61 15.49
C ARG A 183 6.66 3.59 14.37
N LEU A 184 5.94 3.49 13.25
CA LEU A 184 6.02 4.40 12.11
C LEU A 184 5.18 5.66 12.30
N ARG A 185 4.43 5.75 13.41
CA ARG A 185 3.46 6.81 13.70
C ARG A 185 2.46 7.02 12.56
N LEU A 186 1.91 5.94 12.01
CA LEU A 186 0.91 6.02 10.96
C LEU A 186 -0.39 6.64 11.48
N ASN A 187 -1.03 7.46 10.65
CA ASN A 187 -2.38 7.94 10.88
C ASN A 187 -3.39 6.92 10.32
N PRO A 188 -4.15 6.19 11.16
CA PRO A 188 -5.07 5.14 10.70
C PRO A 188 -6.27 5.67 9.91
N GLN A 189 -6.51 6.99 9.91
CA GLN A 189 -7.56 7.63 9.12
C GLN A 189 -7.06 8.16 7.77
N ARG A 190 -5.77 7.95 7.45
CA ARG A 190 -5.13 8.40 6.22
C ARG A 190 -4.23 7.33 5.62
N LEU A 191 -4.75 6.11 5.54
CA LEU A 191 -4.08 4.98 4.92
C LEU A 191 -4.64 4.76 3.51
N GLY A 192 -3.74 4.71 2.53
CA GLY A 192 -4.06 4.37 1.15
C GLY A 192 -3.49 3.03 0.74
N LEU A 193 -4.17 2.32 -0.16
CA LEU A 193 -3.67 1.13 -0.84
C LEU A 193 -3.64 1.37 -2.35
N PHE A 194 -2.47 1.23 -2.95
CA PHE A 194 -2.26 1.30 -4.39
C PHE A 194 -1.93 -0.09 -4.95
N GLY A 195 -2.59 -0.43 -6.05
CA GLY A 195 -2.28 -1.62 -6.84
C GLY A 195 -2.60 -1.42 -8.31
N HIS A 196 -1.86 -2.14 -9.16
CA HIS A 196 -2.02 -2.19 -10.60
C HIS A 196 -2.34 -3.62 -11.07
N SER A 197 -3.25 -3.77 -12.04
CA SER A 197 -3.56 -5.09 -12.60
C SER A 197 -4.06 -6.08 -11.53
N LEU A 198 -3.36 -7.18 -11.26
CA LEU A 198 -3.70 -8.12 -10.19
C LEU A 198 -3.60 -7.48 -8.79
N SER A 199 -2.61 -6.62 -8.53
CA SER A 199 -2.57 -5.93 -7.24
C SER A 199 -3.69 -4.88 -7.11
N GLY A 200 -4.19 -4.35 -8.23
CA GLY A 200 -5.41 -3.54 -8.27
C GLY A 200 -6.68 -4.34 -7.98
N LEU A 201 -6.73 -5.62 -8.41
CA LEU A 201 -7.76 -6.58 -8.01
C LEU A 201 -7.71 -6.80 -6.49
N LEU A 202 -6.53 -7.03 -5.91
CA LEU A 202 -6.38 -7.16 -4.45
C LEU A 202 -6.84 -5.90 -3.70
N ALA A 203 -6.55 -4.70 -4.22
CA ALA A 203 -6.97 -3.46 -3.58
C ALA A 203 -8.51 -3.35 -3.50
N LEU A 204 -9.23 -3.75 -4.56
CA LEU A 204 -10.68 -3.78 -4.55
C LEU A 204 -11.25 -4.92 -3.70
N HIS A 205 -10.60 -6.09 -3.70
CA HIS A 205 -10.96 -7.19 -2.80
C HIS A 205 -10.86 -6.75 -1.33
N ALA A 206 -9.77 -6.07 -0.95
CA ALA A 206 -9.60 -5.51 0.40
C ALA A 206 -10.71 -4.52 0.78
N LEU A 207 -11.17 -3.68 -0.16
CA LEU A 207 -12.32 -2.80 0.06
C LEU A 207 -13.59 -3.59 0.40
N PHE A 208 -13.85 -4.70 -0.31
CA PHE A 208 -15.09 -5.46 -0.14
C PHE A 208 -15.06 -6.40 1.07
N THR A 209 -13.90 -6.93 1.44
CA THR A 209 -13.77 -7.90 2.54
C THR A 209 -13.30 -7.28 3.85
N ARG A 210 -12.46 -6.24 3.79
CA ARG A 210 -11.84 -5.58 4.96
C ARG A 210 -11.82 -4.05 4.83
N PRO A 211 -12.99 -3.39 4.67
CA PRO A 211 -13.08 -1.96 4.39
C PRO A 211 -12.47 -1.06 5.48
N HIS A 212 -12.21 -1.58 6.68
CA HIS A 212 -11.62 -0.85 7.80
C HIS A 212 -10.10 -0.63 7.69
N LEU A 213 -9.40 -1.33 6.79
CA LEU A 213 -7.94 -1.25 6.70
C LEU A 213 -7.43 0.04 6.06
N PHE A 214 -8.16 0.54 5.05
CA PHE A 214 -7.73 1.68 4.25
C PHE A 214 -8.88 2.65 4.02
N ASN A 215 -8.50 3.91 3.85
CA ASN A 215 -9.41 5.01 3.55
C ASN A 215 -9.42 5.38 2.07
N ASP A 216 -8.31 5.14 1.39
CA ASP A 216 -8.11 5.46 -0.01
C ASP A 216 -7.69 4.20 -0.78
N TYR A 217 -8.42 3.85 -1.83
CA TYR A 217 -8.13 2.70 -2.68
C TYR A 217 -7.82 3.20 -4.09
N TYR A 218 -6.60 2.96 -4.56
CA TYR A 218 -6.13 3.35 -5.89
C TYR A 218 -5.92 2.08 -6.73
N ALA A 219 -6.94 1.72 -7.50
CA ALA A 219 -6.96 0.53 -8.33
C ALA A 219 -6.72 0.92 -9.80
N ALA A 220 -5.46 0.81 -10.23
CA ALA A 220 -5.04 1.10 -11.59
C ALA A 220 -5.21 -0.12 -12.48
N SER A 221 -5.98 -0.01 -13.56
CA SER A 221 -6.27 -1.09 -14.50
C SER A 221 -6.58 -2.43 -13.81
N PRO A 222 -7.49 -2.45 -12.81
CA PRO A 222 -7.65 -3.61 -11.94
C PRO A 222 -8.18 -4.79 -12.73
N SER A 223 -7.65 -5.99 -12.46
CA SER A 223 -8.04 -7.22 -13.16
C SER A 223 -9.40 -7.76 -12.70
N ILE A 224 -10.46 -6.93 -12.79
CA ILE A 224 -11.84 -7.28 -12.42
C ILE A 224 -12.35 -8.48 -13.24
N TRP A 225 -11.81 -8.69 -14.43
CA TRP A 225 -12.12 -9.84 -15.30
C TRP A 225 -11.64 -11.19 -14.76
N TRP A 226 -10.73 -11.20 -13.80
CA TRP A 226 -10.15 -12.43 -13.26
C TRP A 226 -11.24 -13.36 -12.71
N ASN A 227 -11.04 -14.66 -12.96
CA ASN A 227 -11.93 -15.75 -12.55
C ASN A 227 -13.42 -15.47 -12.82
N ASP A 228 -13.76 -15.28 -14.10
CA ASP A 228 -15.12 -14.97 -14.56
C ASP A 228 -15.76 -13.77 -13.84
N ALA A 229 -14.91 -12.78 -13.55
CA ALA A 229 -15.25 -11.58 -12.80
C ALA A 229 -15.84 -11.83 -11.40
N TYR A 230 -15.25 -12.79 -10.68
CA TYR A 230 -15.59 -13.12 -9.30
C TYR A 230 -15.69 -11.89 -8.37
N LEU A 231 -14.84 -10.88 -8.57
CA LEU A 231 -14.85 -9.64 -7.79
C LEU A 231 -16.22 -8.91 -7.82
N LEU A 232 -17.00 -9.04 -8.90
CA LEU A 232 -18.36 -8.47 -8.96
C LEU A 232 -19.33 -9.16 -7.99
N GLN A 233 -19.10 -10.44 -7.70
CA GLN A 233 -19.86 -11.17 -6.69
C GLN A 233 -19.50 -10.68 -5.29
N GLU A 234 -18.21 -10.41 -5.03
CA GLU A 234 -17.75 -9.81 -3.76
C GLU A 234 -18.35 -8.41 -3.56
N GLN A 235 -18.37 -7.58 -4.61
CA GLN A 235 -19.03 -6.27 -4.58
C GLN A 235 -20.52 -6.40 -4.23
N ALA A 236 -21.24 -7.33 -4.87
CA ALA A 236 -22.66 -7.56 -4.60
C ALA A 236 -22.91 -8.01 -3.15
N ALA A 237 -22.10 -8.94 -2.65
CA ALA A 237 -22.15 -9.42 -1.27
C ALA A 237 -21.84 -8.30 -0.26
N PHE A 238 -20.83 -7.48 -0.52
CA PHE A 238 -20.48 -6.31 0.29
C PHE A 238 -21.65 -5.32 0.39
N VAL A 239 -22.26 -4.98 -0.76
CA VAL A 239 -23.42 -4.07 -0.80
C VAL A 239 -24.59 -4.68 -0.03
N GLN A 240 -24.92 -5.95 -0.28
CA GLN A 240 -26.02 -6.63 0.41
C GLN A 240 -25.82 -6.66 1.93
N ALA A 241 -24.62 -6.98 2.38
CA ALA A 241 -24.31 -7.13 3.80
C ALA A 241 -24.22 -5.80 4.55
N ARG A 242 -23.83 -4.70 3.88
CA ARG A 242 -23.48 -3.43 4.55
C ARG A 242 -24.39 -2.25 4.24
N ALA A 243 -25.31 -2.37 3.29
CA ALA A 243 -26.13 -1.25 2.84
C ALA A 243 -26.93 -0.57 3.95
N ALA A 244 -27.51 -1.33 4.89
CA ALA A 244 -28.26 -0.75 6.00
C ALA A 244 -27.35 0.10 6.91
N ASP A 245 -26.23 -0.48 7.35
CA ASP A 245 -25.27 0.16 8.26
C ASP A 245 -24.68 1.42 7.65
N TYR A 246 -24.19 1.37 6.42
CA TYR A 246 -23.49 2.50 5.81
C TYR A 246 -24.44 3.59 5.28
N ARG A 247 -25.69 3.27 4.93
CA ARG A 247 -26.72 4.31 4.71
C ARG A 247 -27.07 5.05 5.99
N ALA A 248 -27.04 4.37 7.13
CA ALA A 248 -27.30 4.96 8.44
C ALA A 248 -26.09 5.74 9.03
N GLY A 249 -25.00 5.90 8.27
CA GLY A 249 -23.80 6.60 8.72
C GLY A 249 -22.80 5.72 9.48
N GLY A 250 -22.84 4.41 9.24
CA GLY A 250 -21.85 3.46 9.77
C GLY A 250 -20.39 3.82 9.39
N PRO A 251 -19.40 3.16 10.00
CA PRO A 251 -18.01 3.64 10.09
C PRO A 251 -17.19 3.55 8.79
N LEU A 252 -17.80 3.27 7.64
CA LEU A 252 -17.07 3.27 6.37
C LEU A 252 -16.52 4.65 6.10
N HIS A 253 -15.25 4.74 5.70
CA HIS A 253 -14.70 5.93 5.09
C HIS A 253 -13.80 5.49 3.93
N ALA A 254 -14.34 5.50 2.71
CA ALA A 254 -13.68 4.95 1.54
C ALA A 254 -13.74 5.91 0.35
N ARG A 255 -12.56 6.27 -0.17
CA ARG A 255 -12.38 6.95 -1.45
C ARG A 255 -11.78 5.97 -2.44
N VAL A 256 -12.51 5.65 -3.50
CA VAL A 256 -12.14 4.63 -4.48
C VAL A 256 -11.81 5.31 -5.81
N HIS A 257 -10.55 5.21 -6.21
CA HIS A 257 -10.04 5.73 -7.48
C HIS A 257 -9.75 4.54 -8.39
N LEU A 258 -10.64 4.30 -9.35
CA LEU A 258 -10.39 3.35 -10.44
C LEU A 258 -9.83 4.11 -11.64
N SER A 259 -8.91 3.50 -12.38
CA SER A 259 -8.46 4.07 -13.65
C SER A 259 -8.14 3.01 -14.69
N ALA A 260 -8.17 3.40 -15.96
CA ALA A 260 -7.68 2.58 -17.07
C ALA A 260 -7.09 3.49 -18.16
N GLY A 261 -6.33 2.91 -19.08
CA GLY A 261 -5.79 3.55 -20.27
C GLY A 261 -6.70 3.28 -21.46
N SER A 262 -6.84 4.26 -22.34
CA SER A 262 -7.75 4.15 -23.49
C SER A 262 -7.38 3.04 -24.49
N LEU A 263 -6.15 2.53 -24.44
CA LEU A 263 -5.68 1.44 -25.31
C LEU A 263 -5.85 0.04 -24.69
N GLU A 264 -6.42 -0.07 -23.49
CA GLU A 264 -6.60 -1.36 -22.81
C GLU A 264 -7.75 -2.20 -23.36
N GLU A 265 -8.77 -1.53 -23.89
CA GLU A 265 -9.96 -2.14 -24.47
C GLU A 265 -10.23 -1.47 -25.82
N PRO A 266 -10.05 -2.18 -26.94
CA PRO A 266 -10.28 -1.62 -28.26
C PRO A 266 -11.77 -1.31 -28.43
N THR A 267 -12.10 -0.08 -28.82
CA THR A 267 -13.42 0.17 -29.42
C THR A 267 -13.45 -0.53 -30.79
N GLY A 268 -14.63 -1.01 -31.21
CA GLY A 268 -14.77 -1.71 -32.50
C GLY A 268 -14.26 -0.92 -33.72
N GLN A 269 -14.10 0.41 -33.62
CA GLN A 269 -13.65 1.31 -34.69
C GLN A 269 -12.18 1.76 -34.58
N ALA A 270 -11.51 1.60 -33.43
CA ALA A 270 -10.16 2.18 -33.18
C ALA A 270 -9.02 1.15 -33.10
N ARG A 271 -9.23 -0.08 -33.58
CA ARG A 271 -8.19 -1.12 -33.56
C ARG A 271 -7.10 -0.81 -34.61
N PRO A 272 -5.82 -0.60 -34.23
CA PRO A 272 -4.73 -0.45 -35.20
C PRO A 272 -4.61 -1.71 -36.07
N SER A 273 -4.34 -1.55 -37.37
CA SER A 273 -4.17 -2.68 -38.30
C SER A 273 -3.00 -3.60 -37.93
N SER A 274 -2.02 -3.08 -37.19
CA SER A 274 -0.85 -3.80 -36.68
C SER A 274 -1.10 -4.51 -35.34
N ALA A 275 -2.25 -4.32 -34.70
CA ALA A 275 -2.55 -4.98 -33.44
C ALA A 275 -2.69 -6.50 -33.68
N PRO A 276 -1.95 -7.36 -32.94
CA PRO A 276 -2.06 -8.81 -33.11
C PRO A 276 -3.52 -9.24 -32.96
N PRO A 277 -4.01 -10.27 -33.67
CA PRO A 277 -5.40 -10.72 -33.62
C PRO A 277 -5.76 -11.31 -32.25
N THR A 278 -5.94 -10.43 -31.27
CA THR A 278 -6.43 -10.70 -29.93
C THR A 278 -7.96 -10.61 -29.96
N GLY A 279 -8.60 -11.51 -30.70
CA GLY A 279 -10.06 -11.63 -30.72
C GLY A 279 -10.66 -12.12 -29.40
N GLN A 280 -9.83 -12.52 -28.41
CA GLN A 280 -10.31 -13.13 -27.17
C GLN A 280 -9.72 -12.56 -25.87
N ARG A 281 -8.62 -11.79 -25.87
CA ARG A 281 -8.00 -11.33 -24.60
C ARG A 281 -8.37 -9.90 -24.19
N HIS A 282 -8.54 -8.97 -25.12
CA HIS A 282 -8.88 -7.58 -24.76
C HIS A 282 -10.40 -7.32 -24.76
N THR A 283 -11.13 -7.98 -25.65
CA THR A 283 -12.60 -7.92 -25.72
C THR A 283 -13.29 -8.73 -24.61
N VAL A 284 -12.69 -9.82 -24.12
CA VAL A 284 -13.26 -10.65 -23.03
C VAL A 284 -12.98 -10.04 -21.65
N ARG A 285 -11.85 -9.33 -21.50
CA ARG A 285 -11.50 -8.70 -20.22
C ARG A 285 -12.42 -7.53 -19.90
N LEU A 286 -12.87 -6.75 -20.89
CA LEU A 286 -13.71 -5.57 -20.65
C LEU A 286 -13.04 -4.64 -19.60
N GLN A 287 -11.74 -4.40 -19.76
CA GLN A 287 -10.90 -3.76 -18.75
C GLN A 287 -11.32 -2.31 -18.43
N ILE A 288 -11.68 -1.53 -19.45
CA ILE A 288 -12.18 -0.16 -19.29
C ILE A 288 -13.62 -0.23 -18.80
N THR A 289 -14.44 -1.08 -19.43
CA THR A 289 -15.87 -1.19 -19.16
C THR A 289 -16.14 -1.59 -17.71
N ARG A 290 -15.55 -2.69 -17.22
CA ARG A 290 -15.74 -3.17 -15.84
C ARG A 290 -15.27 -2.18 -14.79
N ALA A 291 -14.12 -1.54 -14.99
CA ALA A 291 -13.59 -0.56 -14.04
C ALA A 291 -14.49 0.69 -13.96
N ARG A 292 -14.99 1.16 -15.10
CA ARG A 292 -15.94 2.28 -15.17
C ARG A 292 -17.26 1.93 -14.51
N GLU A 293 -17.86 0.79 -14.86
CA GLU A 293 -19.14 0.34 -14.32
C GLU A 293 -19.07 0.14 -12.81
N MET A 294 -18.01 -0.49 -12.29
CA MET A 294 -17.83 -0.65 -10.84
C MET A 294 -17.75 0.71 -10.13
N ALA A 295 -16.98 1.67 -10.65
CA ALA A 295 -16.92 3.01 -10.08
C ALA A 295 -18.30 3.70 -10.06
N GLN A 296 -19.05 3.59 -11.16
CA GLN A 296 -20.39 4.15 -11.29
C GLN A 296 -21.38 3.49 -10.31
N GLN A 297 -21.34 2.17 -10.18
CA GLN A 297 -22.18 1.42 -9.24
C GLN A 297 -21.88 1.79 -7.79
N LEU A 298 -20.60 1.89 -7.40
CA LEU A 298 -20.20 2.32 -6.06
C LEU A 298 -20.63 3.77 -5.77
N ALA A 299 -20.47 4.68 -6.74
CA ALA A 299 -20.92 6.06 -6.60
C ALA A 299 -22.45 6.16 -6.48
N ALA A 300 -23.20 5.33 -7.21
CA ALA A 300 -24.65 5.29 -7.17
C ALA A 300 -25.24 4.77 -5.85
N LEU A 301 -24.42 4.15 -4.97
CA LEU A 301 -24.86 3.76 -3.63
C LEU A 301 -25.20 4.98 -2.75
N GLN A 302 -24.57 6.13 -3.02
CA GLN A 302 -24.77 7.39 -2.29
C GLN A 302 -24.61 7.26 -0.76
N TRP A 303 -23.74 6.36 -0.29
CA TRP A 303 -23.43 6.26 1.13
C TRP A 303 -22.61 7.49 1.56
N PRO A 304 -22.91 8.14 2.71
CA PRO A 304 -22.37 9.46 3.05
C PRO A 304 -20.83 9.56 3.04
N GLN A 305 -20.14 8.45 3.32
CA GLN A 305 -18.69 8.39 3.47
C GLN A 305 -18.01 7.49 2.41
N LEU A 306 -18.74 7.12 1.35
CA LEU A 306 -18.20 6.41 0.19
C LEU A 306 -18.14 7.38 -1.00
N GLN A 307 -16.95 7.51 -1.59
CA GLN A 307 -16.75 8.22 -2.84
C GLN A 307 -16.08 7.28 -3.82
N ALA A 308 -16.56 7.21 -5.06
CA ALA A 308 -15.94 6.41 -6.11
C ALA A 308 -15.86 7.22 -7.40
N GLN A 309 -14.72 7.11 -8.10
CA GLN A 309 -14.49 7.79 -9.37
C GLN A 309 -13.70 6.91 -10.33
N PHE A 310 -13.91 7.14 -11.62
CA PHE A 310 -13.18 6.50 -12.70
C PHE A 310 -12.42 7.54 -13.53
N ALA A 311 -11.13 7.29 -13.79
CA ALA A 311 -10.32 8.09 -14.70
C ALA A 311 -9.89 7.26 -15.91
N LEU A 312 -10.12 7.81 -17.11
CA LEU A 312 -9.60 7.24 -18.35
C LEU A 312 -8.39 8.07 -18.80
N TRP A 313 -7.22 7.44 -18.86
CA TRP A 313 -6.00 8.09 -19.35
C TRP A 313 -5.92 7.95 -20.88
N PRO A 314 -5.89 9.05 -21.63
CA PRO A 314 -5.79 8.99 -23.09
C PRO A 314 -4.43 8.41 -23.50
N ASP A 315 -4.45 7.61 -24.57
CA ASP A 315 -3.30 7.05 -25.27
C ASP A 315 -2.39 6.13 -24.43
N LEU A 316 -2.84 5.72 -23.23
CA LEU A 316 -2.07 4.83 -22.37
C LEU A 316 -2.45 3.36 -22.58
N THR A 317 -1.44 2.50 -22.61
CA THR A 317 -1.61 1.03 -22.56
C THR A 317 -1.76 0.55 -21.11
N HIS A 318 -2.02 -0.75 -20.94
CA HIS A 318 -2.12 -1.37 -19.60
C HIS A 318 -0.91 -1.10 -18.72
N GLY A 319 0.31 -1.12 -19.26
CA GLY A 319 1.51 -0.85 -18.46
C GLY A 319 1.67 0.63 -18.11
N ASP A 320 1.35 1.51 -19.05
CA ASP A 320 1.61 2.95 -18.93
C ASP A 320 0.72 3.62 -17.88
N THR A 321 -0.46 3.06 -17.60
CA THR A 321 -1.41 3.59 -16.60
C THR A 321 -0.88 3.52 -15.17
N MET A 322 0.08 2.64 -14.90
CA MET A 322 0.65 2.45 -13.58
C MET A 322 1.25 3.75 -13.03
N MET A 323 1.95 4.52 -13.89
CA MET A 323 2.63 5.74 -13.47
C MET A 323 1.69 6.90 -13.09
N PRO A 324 0.77 7.39 -13.96
CA PRO A 324 -0.11 8.50 -13.59
C PRO A 324 -1.01 8.14 -12.41
N ALA A 325 -1.46 6.89 -12.31
CA ALA A 325 -2.24 6.44 -11.16
C ALA A 325 -1.40 6.45 -9.86
N LEU A 326 -0.14 5.99 -9.89
CA LEU A 326 0.76 6.03 -8.74
C LEU A 326 1.05 7.47 -8.31
N MET A 327 1.35 8.36 -9.27
CA MET A 327 1.62 9.77 -8.99
C MET A 327 0.40 10.47 -8.39
N GLN A 328 -0.80 10.15 -8.88
CA GLN A 328 -2.05 10.62 -8.30
C GLN A 328 -2.27 10.09 -6.87
N ALA A 329 -2.02 8.80 -6.64
CA ALA A 329 -2.16 8.16 -5.33
C ALA A 329 -1.26 8.80 -4.26
N VAL A 330 0.02 8.99 -4.58
CA VAL A 330 0.99 9.65 -3.68
C VAL A 330 0.59 11.10 -3.42
N ALA A 331 0.24 11.85 -4.47
CA ALA A 331 -0.18 13.24 -4.32
C ALA A 331 -1.43 13.36 -3.45
N ASN A 332 -2.44 12.51 -3.66
CA ASN A 332 -3.65 12.51 -2.86
C ASN A 332 -3.39 12.05 -1.41
N THR A 333 -2.47 11.12 -1.17
CA THR A 333 -2.09 10.72 0.19
C THR A 333 -1.49 11.89 0.96
N ALA A 334 -0.60 12.64 0.31
CA ALA A 334 0.02 13.84 0.85
C ALA A 334 -0.96 15.03 0.97
N ARG A 335 -2.08 15.08 0.23
CA ARG A 335 -3.00 16.24 0.31
C ARG A 335 -3.52 16.45 1.75
N PRO A 336 -3.44 17.68 2.30
CA PRO A 336 -4.00 18.00 3.60
C PRO A 336 -5.50 17.74 3.60
N LYS A 337 -6.06 17.34 4.76
CA LYS A 337 -7.50 17.06 4.89
C LYS A 337 -8.36 18.25 4.42
N ALA A 338 -7.96 19.47 4.80
CA ALA A 338 -8.62 20.71 4.40
C ALA A 338 -8.72 20.90 2.88
N TRP A 339 -7.79 20.36 2.08
CA TRP A 339 -7.84 20.45 0.61
C TRP A 339 -8.57 19.29 -0.04
N LYS A 340 -8.59 18.12 0.59
CA LYS A 340 -9.36 16.96 0.08
C LYS A 340 -10.87 17.28 0.06
N ASP A 341 -11.32 17.98 1.09
CA ASP A 341 -12.73 18.36 1.28
C ASP A 341 -13.08 19.70 0.63
N ALA A 342 -12.09 20.49 0.19
CA ALA A 342 -12.32 21.74 -0.51
C ALA A 342 -12.81 21.50 -1.95
N ASP A 343 -13.95 22.09 -2.28
CA ASP A 343 -14.39 22.26 -3.67
C ASP A 343 -13.83 23.58 -4.21
N TYR A 344 -12.84 23.47 -5.09
CA TYR A 344 -12.24 24.62 -5.77
C TYR A 344 -13.03 25.04 -7.03
N GLY A 345 -14.25 24.52 -7.23
CA GLY A 345 -15.05 24.78 -8.43
C GLY A 345 -14.51 24.07 -9.68
N LEU A 346 -13.61 23.09 -9.50
CA LEU A 346 -12.98 22.32 -10.58
C LEU A 346 -13.59 20.92 -10.76
N ARG A 347 -14.50 20.52 -9.87
CA ARG A 347 -15.25 19.26 -10.02
C ARG A 347 -16.43 19.55 -10.94
N GLU A 348 -16.41 19.01 -12.15
CA GLU A 348 -17.58 19.08 -13.02
C GLU A 348 -18.76 18.41 -12.32
N THR A 349 -19.75 19.20 -11.93
CA THR A 349 -21.01 18.68 -11.42
C THR A 349 -21.78 18.12 -12.62
N HIS A 350 -21.59 16.84 -12.92
CA HIS A 350 -22.53 16.12 -13.77
C HIS A 350 -23.83 15.92 -12.99
N SER A 351 -24.66 16.97 -12.96
CA SER A 351 -26.05 16.90 -12.55
C SER A 351 -26.90 16.69 -13.80
N PRO A 352 -27.46 15.49 -14.05
CA PRO A 352 -28.42 15.31 -15.13
C PRO A 352 -29.79 15.74 -14.62
N ALA A 353 -30.12 17.03 -14.68
CA ALA A 353 -31.48 17.49 -14.45
C ALA A 353 -31.82 18.77 -15.23
N ALA A 354 -32.97 18.70 -15.90
CA ALA A 354 -33.78 19.80 -16.44
C ALA A 354 -33.32 20.49 -17.73
N ARG A 355 -33.45 19.78 -18.87
CA ARG A 355 -34.08 20.41 -20.06
C ARG A 355 -35.48 19.84 -20.24
N GLY A 356 -36.36 20.18 -19.31
CA GLY A 356 -37.80 20.03 -19.45
C GLY A 356 -38.43 21.42 -19.60
N GLY A 357 -38.98 21.68 -20.78
CA GLY A 357 -40.08 22.62 -20.99
C GLY A 357 -39.74 24.11 -21.12
N VAL A 358 -39.83 24.63 -22.34
CA VAL A 358 -40.74 25.75 -22.64
C VAL A 358 -41.35 25.51 -24.02
N GLN A 359 -42.58 24.98 -24.04
CA GLN A 359 -43.55 25.37 -25.06
C GLN A 359 -43.89 26.84 -24.80
N ARG A 360 -43.78 27.70 -25.80
CA ARG A 360 -44.64 28.88 -25.93
C ARG A 360 -45.14 28.91 -27.36
N GLY A 361 -46.47 28.85 -27.48
CA GLY A 361 -47.17 29.15 -28.72
C GLY A 361 -47.02 30.63 -29.10
N GLY A 362 -47.12 30.84 -30.39
CA GLY A 362 -47.16 32.10 -31.12
C GLY A 362 -47.41 31.76 -32.57
#